data_AF-A0A8X8GMP8-F1
#
_entry.id   AF-A0A8X8GMP8-F1
#
_cell.length_a   1.000
_cell.length_b   1.000
_cell.length_c   1.000
_cell.angle_alpha   90.00
_cell.angle_beta   90.00
_cell.angle_gamma   90.00
#
_symmetry.space_group_name_H-M   'P 1'
#
loop_
_entity.id
_entity.type
_entity.pdbx_description
1 polymer ?
#
loop_
_entity_poly.entity_id
_entity_poly.type
_entity_poly.pdbx_seq_one_letter_code
_entity_poly.pdbx_strand_id
1 'polypeptide(L)'
;MPMTEVEAFNIIELVGNVYDMKFNDEKYKIWLDFLTKNGDYQQTLLKTKQYIKEKKFKPTVSEILGYKLSTKIVDTIPVEETKAYKLQHDPEFKKRHEERKKKWQQMKQEWGVMDDET
;
A
#
# COMPACT_ATOMS: atom_id res chain seq x y z
N MET A 1 -6.12 4.99 14.96
CA MET A 1 -5.84 5.71 16.23
C MET A 1 -4.39 5.42 16.58
N PRO A 2 -3.68 6.29 17.33
CA PRO A 2 -2.35 5.89 17.81
C PRO A 2 -2.51 4.64 18.69
N MET A 3 -1.64 3.67 18.47
CA MET A 3 -1.62 2.41 19.21
C MET A 3 -1.29 2.66 20.69
N THR A 4 -1.96 1.93 21.58
CA THR A 4 -1.68 1.97 23.03
C THR A 4 -0.43 1.15 23.38
N GLU A 5 0.17 1.38 24.55
CA GLU A 5 1.32 0.60 25.01
C GLU A 5 1.01 -0.89 25.15
N VAL A 6 -0.19 -1.25 25.60
CA VAL A 6 -0.64 -2.63 25.75
C VAL A 6 -0.76 -3.31 24.38
N GLU A 7 -1.28 -2.60 23.39
CA GLU A 7 -1.37 -3.07 22.01
C GLU A 7 0.02 -3.26 21.37
N ALA A 8 0.95 -2.33 21.64
CA ALA A 8 2.33 -2.45 21.20
C ALA A 8 3.04 -3.65 21.84
N PHE A 9 2.83 -3.87 23.15
CA PHE A 9 3.34 -5.03 23.87
C PHE A 9 2.87 -6.33 23.22
N ASN A 10 1.58 -6.45 22.90
CA ASN A 10 1.04 -7.65 22.26
C ASN A 10 1.72 -7.97 20.92
N ILE A 11 2.08 -6.95 20.13
CA ILE A 11 2.80 -7.14 18.87
C ILE A 11 4.24 -7.59 19.12
N ILE A 12 4.92 -6.95 20.09
CA ILE A 12 6.30 -7.31 20.46
C ILE A 12 6.35 -8.75 20.99
N GLU A 13 5.41 -9.13 21.85
CA GLU A 13 5.28 -10.47 22.40
C GLU A 13 5.02 -11.51 21.31
N LEU A 14 4.11 -11.22 20.37
CA LEU A 14 3.83 -12.10 19.22
C LEU A 14 5.09 -12.38 18.40
N VAL A 15 5.85 -11.33 18.04
CA VAL A 15 7.10 -11.47 17.28
C VAL A 15 8.16 -12.18 18.11
N GLY A 16 8.25 -11.85 19.39
CA GLY A 16 9.12 -12.50 20.39
C GLY A 16 8.94 -14.01 20.41
N ASN A 17 7.69 -14.45 20.54
CA ASN A 17 7.32 -15.86 20.64
C ASN A 17 7.52 -16.63 19.32
N VAL A 18 7.22 -16.00 18.17
CA VAL A 18 7.33 -16.68 16.86
C VAL A 18 8.78 -16.88 16.43
N TYR A 19 9.64 -15.89 16.67
CA TYR A 19 11.02 -15.91 16.18
C TYR A 19 12.07 -16.15 17.27
N ASP A 20 11.64 -16.49 18.49
CA ASP A 20 12.49 -16.60 19.68
C ASP A 20 13.42 -15.37 19.80
N MET A 21 12.81 -14.18 19.72
CA MET A 21 13.51 -12.91 19.85
C MET A 21 13.58 -12.51 21.31
N LYS A 22 14.80 -12.54 21.86
CA LYS A 22 15.08 -11.96 23.17
C LYS A 22 15.05 -10.43 23.06
N PHE A 23 14.12 -9.82 23.79
CA PHE A 23 14.08 -8.37 24.00
C PHE A 23 14.72 -8.06 25.34
N ASN A 24 15.73 -7.18 25.34
CA ASN A 24 16.19 -6.53 26.56
C ASN A 24 15.33 -5.29 26.83
N ASP A 25 15.41 -4.74 28.04
CA ASP A 25 14.59 -3.60 28.46
C ASP A 25 14.73 -2.38 27.52
N GLU A 26 15.93 -2.12 27.03
CA GLU A 26 16.20 -1.02 26.10
C GLU A 26 15.55 -1.23 24.74
N LYS A 27 15.75 -2.39 24.11
CA LYS A 27 15.17 -2.71 22.81
C LYS A 27 13.65 -2.76 22.89
N TYR A 28 13.11 -3.28 23.99
CA TYR A 28 11.70 -3.28 24.26
C TYR A 28 11.13 -1.86 24.28
N LYS A 29 11.73 -0.95 25.07
CA LYS A 29 11.33 0.47 25.13
C LYS A 29 11.42 1.16 23.78
N ILE A 30 12.49 0.90 23.02
CA ILE A 30 12.67 1.47 21.68
C ILE A 30 11.54 1.01 20.75
N TRP A 31 11.25 -0.29 20.71
CA TRP A 31 10.18 -0.82 19.86
C TRP A 31 8.81 -0.29 20.28
N LEU A 32 8.54 -0.23 21.58
CA LEU A 32 7.30 0.31 22.10
C LEU A 32 7.12 1.79 21.70
N ASP A 33 8.16 2.61 21.82
CA ASP A 33 8.13 4.02 21.41
C ASP A 33 7.86 4.18 19.91
N PHE A 34 8.52 3.37 19.06
CA PHE A 34 8.29 3.40 17.62
C PHE A 34 6.86 2.99 17.23
N LEU A 35 6.34 1.92 17.84
CA LEU A 35 5.02 1.37 17.54
C LEU A 35 3.89 2.30 18.02
N THR A 36 4.01 2.87 19.20
CA THR A 36 3.00 3.79 19.77
C THR A 36 2.99 5.15 19.07
N LYS A 37 4.14 5.70 18.71
CA LYS A 37 4.22 7.02 18.03
C LYS A 37 3.77 6.98 16.58
N ASN A 38 4.12 5.92 15.84
CA ASN A 38 3.99 5.91 14.38
C ASN A 38 3.01 4.85 13.86
N GLY A 39 2.65 3.87 14.68
CA GLY A 39 1.87 2.71 14.28
C GLY A 39 0.38 2.87 14.53
N ASP A 40 -0.42 2.40 13.57
CA ASP A 40 -1.81 2.05 13.83
C ASP A 40 -1.86 0.57 14.23
N TYR A 41 -2.58 0.26 15.32
CA TYR A 41 -2.61 -1.09 15.89
C TYR A 41 -3.05 -2.15 14.89
N GLN A 42 -4.18 -1.91 14.22
CA GLN A 42 -4.80 -2.90 13.34
C GLN A 42 -3.92 -3.18 12.11
N GLN A 43 -3.38 -2.11 11.52
CA GLN A 43 -2.49 -2.22 10.37
C GLN A 43 -1.19 -2.94 10.73
N THR A 44 -0.60 -2.59 11.86
CA THR A 44 0.64 -3.21 12.34
C THR A 44 0.42 -4.68 12.66
N LEU A 45 -0.68 -5.04 13.32
CA LEU A 45 -1.01 -6.43 13.63
C LEU A 45 -1.19 -7.28 12.36
N LEU A 46 -1.90 -6.75 11.37
CA LEU A 46 -2.12 -7.44 10.08
C LEU A 46 -0.80 -7.66 9.35
N LYS A 47 0.03 -6.61 9.26
CA LYS A 47 1.35 -6.67 8.61
C LYS A 47 2.29 -7.63 9.34
N THR A 48 2.26 -7.65 10.67
CA THR A 48 3.03 -8.59 11.51
C THR A 48 2.64 -10.03 11.21
N LYS A 49 1.33 -10.35 11.20
CA LYS A 49 0.84 -11.70 10.87
C LYS A 49 1.20 -12.12 9.45
N GLN A 50 1.10 -11.20 8.48
CA GLN A 50 1.49 -11.46 7.11
C GLN A 50 2.99 -11.74 7.00
N TYR A 51 3.82 -10.93 7.66
CA TYR A 51 5.26 -11.14 7.69
C TYR A 51 5.61 -12.51 8.29
N ILE A 52 5.00 -12.89 9.41
CA ILE A 52 5.17 -14.21 10.03
C ILE A 52 4.83 -15.35 9.06
N LYS A 53 3.78 -15.19 8.25
CA LYS A 53 3.38 -16.21 7.28
C LYS A 53 4.37 -16.35 6.12
N GLU A 54 4.95 -15.23 5.67
CA GLU A 54 5.74 -15.18 4.43
C GLU A 54 7.25 -15.30 4.67
N LYS A 55 7.74 -14.88 5.82
CA LYS A 55 9.17 -14.73 6.10
C LYS A 55 9.59 -15.66 7.23
N LYS A 56 10.80 -16.21 7.10
CA LYS A 56 11.42 -17.07 8.11
C LYS A 56 12.36 -16.30 9.05
N PHE A 57 12.76 -15.09 8.65
CA PHE A 57 13.77 -14.30 9.36
C PHE A 57 13.14 -13.33 10.35
N LYS A 58 13.93 -12.93 11.35
CA LYS A 58 13.53 -11.98 12.39
C LYS A 58 13.20 -10.62 11.77
N PRO A 59 11.99 -10.07 11.99
CA PRO A 59 11.63 -8.78 11.43
C PRO A 59 12.37 -7.64 12.13
N THR A 60 12.56 -6.54 11.42
CA THR A 60 12.81 -5.22 12.02
C THR A 60 11.50 -4.51 12.34
N VAL A 61 11.54 -3.49 13.22
CA VAL A 61 10.32 -2.75 13.59
C VAL A 61 9.66 -2.09 12.38
N SER A 62 10.44 -1.64 11.40
CA SER A 62 9.94 -1.01 10.16
C SER A 62 9.18 -1.97 9.24
N GLU A 63 9.57 -3.24 9.22
CA GLU A 63 8.92 -4.25 8.39
C GLU A 63 7.52 -4.55 8.87
N ILE A 64 7.31 -4.58 10.19
CA ILE A 64 6.01 -4.85 10.80
C ILE A 64 5.18 -3.60 11.02
N LEU A 65 5.78 -2.41 11.03
CA LEU A 65 5.09 -1.14 11.25
C LEU A 65 4.02 -0.89 10.17
N GLY A 66 2.77 -0.83 10.60
CA GLY A 66 1.63 -0.46 9.78
C GLY A 66 1.26 1.00 10.02
N TYR A 67 1.41 1.83 9.00
CA TYR A 67 0.99 3.22 9.06
C TYR A 67 -0.53 3.32 8.93
N LYS A 68 -1.11 4.34 9.54
CA LYS A 68 -2.49 4.71 9.26
C LYS A 68 -2.60 5.01 7.77
N LEU A 69 -3.37 4.19 7.05
CA LEU A 69 -3.74 4.51 5.67
C LEU A 69 -4.35 5.90 5.71
N SER A 70 -3.73 6.86 5.00
CA SER A 70 -4.42 8.09 4.65
C SER A 70 -5.65 7.62 3.90
N THR A 71 -6.81 7.69 4.56
CA THR A 71 -8.08 7.75 3.87
C THR A 71 -7.99 9.03 3.06
N LYS A 72 -7.33 8.96 1.90
CA LYS A 72 -7.70 9.79 0.77
C LYS A 72 -9.16 9.46 0.62
N ILE A 73 -10.00 10.31 1.21
CA ILE A 73 -11.38 10.46 0.82
C ILE A 73 -11.23 10.54 -0.69
N VAL A 74 -11.65 9.47 -1.37
CA VAL A 74 -11.86 9.55 -2.80
C VAL A 74 -12.98 10.55 -2.86
N ASP A 75 -12.63 11.83 -2.99
CA ASP A 75 -13.58 12.87 -3.32
C ASP A 75 -14.38 12.25 -4.44
N THR A 76 -15.65 11.98 -4.15
CA THR A 76 -16.57 11.36 -5.09
C THR A 76 -16.62 12.32 -6.26
N ILE A 77 -15.77 12.08 -7.25
CA ILE A 77 -15.72 12.86 -8.46
C ILE A 77 -17.15 12.79 -9.00
N PRO A 78 -17.85 13.94 -9.13
CA PRO A 78 -19.20 13.94 -9.68
C PRO A 78 -19.18 13.16 -10.99
N VAL A 79 -20.16 12.27 -11.19
CA VAL A 79 -20.20 11.33 -12.32
C VAL A 79 -20.01 12.05 -13.67
N GLU A 80 -20.43 13.31 -13.76
CA GLU A 80 -20.30 14.21 -14.90
C GLU A 80 -18.85 14.57 -15.29
N GLU A 81 -17.91 14.53 -14.34
CA GLU A 81 -16.49 14.78 -14.62
C GLU A 81 -15.71 13.53 -15.00
N THR A 82 -16.32 12.36 -14.84
CA THR A 82 -15.71 11.07 -15.19
C THR A 82 -15.45 11.00 -16.69
N LYS A 83 -14.28 10.50 -17.08
CA LYS A 83 -13.89 10.31 -18.49
C LYS A 83 -14.93 9.52 -19.30
N ALA A 84 -15.67 8.62 -18.65
CA ALA A 84 -16.74 7.85 -19.25
C ALA A 84 -17.93 8.72 -19.70
N TYR A 85 -18.32 9.72 -18.91
CA TYR A 85 -19.41 10.65 -19.24
C TYR A 85 -19.01 11.59 -20.40
N LYS A 86 -17.80 12.17 -20.32
CA LYS A 86 -17.25 13.03 -21.39
C LYS A 86 -17.10 12.30 -22.73
N LEU A 87 -16.83 11.00 -22.72
CA LEU A 87 -16.74 10.21 -23.95
C LEU A 87 -18.10 9.97 -24.62
N GLN A 88 -19.19 9.94 -23.85
CA GLN A 88 -20.54 9.73 -24.36
C GLN A 88 -21.23 11.04 -24.77
N HIS A 89 -20.94 12.14 -24.07
CA HIS A 89 -21.65 13.41 -24.24
C HIS A 89 -20.87 14.50 -25.00
N ASP A 90 -19.54 14.39 -25.16
CA ASP A 90 -18.73 15.37 -25.90
C ASP A 90 -18.14 14.77 -27.20
N PRO A 91 -18.66 15.15 -28.38
CA PRO A 91 -18.18 14.66 -29.67
C PRO A 91 -16.74 15.10 -29.99
N GLU A 92 -16.24 16.20 -29.41
CA GLU A 92 -14.84 16.61 -29.58
C GLU A 92 -13.89 15.71 -28.80
N PHE A 93 -14.27 15.31 -27.60
CA PHE A 93 -13.46 14.41 -26.78
C PHE A 93 -13.28 13.04 -27.46
N LYS A 94 -14.34 12.55 -28.13
CA LYS A 94 -14.29 11.31 -28.92
C LYS A 94 -13.30 11.41 -30.09
N LYS A 95 -13.33 12.50 -30.86
CA LYS A 95 -12.37 12.73 -31.96
C LYS A 95 -10.92 12.80 -31.45
N ARG A 96 -10.67 13.57 -30.38
CA ARG A 96 -9.34 13.66 -29.75
C ARG A 96 -8.85 12.33 -29.18
N HIS A 97 -9.76 11.44 -28.75
CA HIS A 97 -9.41 10.11 -28.26
C HIS A 97 -9.04 9.16 -29.42
N GLU A 98 -9.79 9.18 -30.51
CA GLU A 98 -9.52 8.39 -31.71
C GLU A 98 -8.21 8.80 -32.39
N GLU A 99 -7.92 10.11 -32.48
CA GLU A 99 -6.65 10.61 -33.03
C GLU A 99 -5.45 10.18 -32.19
N ARG A 100 -5.57 10.22 -30.85
CA ARG A 100 -4.52 9.71 -29.96
C ARG A 100 -4.33 8.21 -30.10
N LYS A 101 -5.42 7.45 -30.24
CA LYS A 101 -5.34 6.00 -30.48
C LYS A 101 -4.65 5.68 -31.81
N LYS A 102 -4.96 6.43 -32.87
CA LYS A 102 -4.30 6.29 -34.19
C LYS A 102 -2.82 6.64 -34.12
N LYS A 103 -2.45 7.75 -33.47
CA LYS A 103 -1.04 8.12 -33.26
C LYS A 103 -0.28 7.08 -32.45
N TRP A 104 -0.90 6.55 -31.40
CA TRP A 104 -0.31 5.46 -30.60
C TRP A 104 -0.12 4.18 -31.41
N GLN A 105 -1.08 3.81 -32.27
CA GLN A 105 -0.94 2.66 -33.17
C GLN A 105 0.17 2.85 -34.20
N GLN A 106 0.30 4.05 -34.77
CA GLN A 106 1.39 4.39 -35.68
C GLN A 106 2.75 4.32 -34.98
N MET A 107 2.87 4.90 -33.79
CA MET A 107 4.10 4.81 -32.98
C MET A 107 4.43 3.36 -32.59
N LYS A 108 3.43 2.53 -32.24
CA LYS A 108 3.64 1.10 -31.97
C LYS A 108 4.19 0.35 -33.19
N GLN A 109 3.69 0.65 -34.39
CA GLN A 109 4.19 0.07 -35.64
C GLN A 109 5.60 0.56 -35.97
N GLU A 110 5.88 1.86 -35.78
CA GLU A 110 7.21 2.45 -35.99
C GLU A 110 8.26 1.94 -35.00
N TRP A 111 7.86 1.65 -33.75
CA TRP A 111 8.77 1.18 -32.70
C TRP A 111 8.98 -0.33 -32.71
N GLY A 112 8.35 -1.07 -33.62
CA GLY A 112 8.59 -2.50 -33.81
C GLY A 112 8.40 -3.33 -32.53
N VAL A 113 7.52 -2.88 -31.61
CA VAL A 113 7.18 -3.65 -30.42
C VAL A 113 6.27 -4.79 -30.86
N MET A 114 6.88 -5.89 -31.30
CA MET A 114 6.25 -7.20 -31.25
C MET A 114 5.94 -7.45 -29.78
N ASP A 115 4.66 -7.58 -29.44
CA ASP A 115 4.27 -8.15 -28.17
C ASP A 115 4.83 -9.58 -28.14
N ASP A 116 5.93 -9.82 -27.41
CA ASP A 116 6.32 -11.16 -26.98
C ASP A 116 5.24 -11.64 -26.01
N GLU A 117 4.17 -12.24 -26.56
CA GLU A 117 3.27 -13.12 -25.81
C GLU A 117 3.93 -14.50 -25.70
N THR A 118 4.65 -14.74 -24.59
CA THR A 118 4.78 -16.07 -23.96
C THR A 118 4.84 -15.94 -22.45
#